data_AF-A0A9D8LH15-F1
#
_entry.id   AF-A0A9D8LH15-F1
#
_cell.length_a   1.000
_cell.length_b   1.000
_cell.length_c   1.000
_cell.angle_alpha   90.00
_cell.angle_beta   90.00
_cell.angle_gamma   90.00
#
_symmetry.space_group_name_H-M   'P 1'
#
loop_
_entity.id
_entity.type
_entity.pdbx_description
1 polymer ?
#
loop_
_entity_poly.entity_id
_entity_poly.type
_entity_poly.pdbx_seq_one_letter_code
_entity_poly.pdbx_strand_id
1 'polypeptide(L)'
;MENAPSPTRSSRRQRGHGKNFTLAFQFVCADFTLALQLKSVSKSDNVIEDLTEKGAHFRSLRDPIDTTTPQGMFSLQVLGAVAQLERALISERTKAGIKAAKAKGRLSGNPGIRERRPEMLAKMTAAQKAAYGDRVQATASQWLPTVRRMRPDHNWDDVARVLKQRGFDWTPERLRRAVKWLVSEHTADRTLLRKSPPRLPEDRLVTLVAGIHVSNPTLTLREIATQLERLHERTPRGGSKWSPSSVKNLIDRARRSGLIAGDGNAPTAGVAQG
;
A
#
# COMPACT_ATOMS: atom_id res chain seq x y z
N MET A 1 19.34 36.19 -58.19
CA MET A 1 18.86 36.62 -56.87
C MET A 1 18.38 35.36 -56.15
N GLU A 2 19.29 34.53 -55.61
CA GLU A 2 20.06 34.77 -54.37
C GLU A 2 19.12 34.75 -53.15
N ASN A 3 19.29 33.97 -52.10
CA ASN A 3 20.18 32.86 -51.71
C ASN A 3 19.44 32.22 -50.51
N ALA A 4 19.41 30.89 -50.40
CA ALA A 4 19.03 30.25 -49.13
C ALA A 4 20.08 29.21 -48.75
N PRO A 5 20.67 29.35 -47.55
CA PRO A 5 21.19 28.20 -46.84
C PRO A 5 20.52 28.08 -45.47
N SER A 6 19.99 26.88 -45.20
CA SER A 6 19.89 26.37 -43.83
C SER A 6 21.28 25.92 -43.36
N PRO A 7 21.62 26.02 -42.07
CA PRO A 7 21.99 24.78 -41.38
C PRO A 7 21.64 24.72 -39.87
N THR A 8 21.11 23.55 -39.50
CA THR A 8 21.42 22.68 -38.34
C THR A 8 21.98 23.24 -37.02
N ARG A 9 21.16 23.10 -35.96
CA ARG A 9 21.38 22.41 -34.68
C ARG A 9 22.85 22.14 -34.22
N SER A 10 23.32 22.85 -33.17
CA SER A 10 24.21 22.28 -32.15
C SER A 10 24.21 23.06 -30.82
N SER A 11 23.88 22.34 -29.73
CA SER A 11 24.40 22.43 -28.37
C SER A 11 24.78 23.78 -27.73
N ARG A 12 24.12 24.13 -26.62
CA ARG A 12 24.82 24.25 -25.32
C ARG A 12 23.83 24.26 -24.15
N ARG A 13 23.81 23.17 -23.37
CA ARG A 13 23.36 23.19 -21.97
C ARG A 13 24.36 24.05 -21.19
N GLN A 14 23.94 25.23 -20.73
CA GLN A 14 24.54 25.85 -19.56
C GLN A 14 23.59 25.63 -18.38
N ARG A 15 24.11 24.93 -17.36
CA ARG A 15 23.51 24.91 -16.02
C ARG A 15 23.89 26.21 -15.34
N GLY A 16 22.91 27.02 -14.96
CA GLY A 16 23.05 28.10 -13.99
C GLY A 16 22.02 27.88 -12.88
N HIS A 17 22.50 27.60 -11.67
CA HIS A 17 21.71 27.69 -10.44
C HIS A 17 21.40 29.17 -10.15
N GLY A 18 20.17 29.46 -9.73
CA GLY A 18 19.83 30.80 -9.23
C GLY A 18 18.36 31.15 -9.37
N LYS A 19 17.59 30.77 -8.35
CA LYS A 19 16.40 31.45 -7.80
C LYS A 19 15.85 32.61 -8.64
N ASN A 20 14.64 32.44 -9.17
CA ASN A 20 13.56 33.42 -9.18
C ASN A 20 12.31 32.76 -9.79
N PHE A 21 11.35 32.46 -8.92
CA PHE A 21 10.07 31.84 -9.22
C PHE A 21 9.14 32.89 -9.84
N THR A 22 9.50 33.39 -11.01
CA THR A 22 8.65 34.27 -11.81
C THR A 22 8.82 33.86 -13.26
N LEU A 23 8.14 32.79 -13.68
CA LEU A 23 8.00 32.49 -15.10
C LEU A 23 6.54 32.13 -15.39
N ALA A 24 5.87 33.11 -15.99
CA ALA A 24 5.00 32.97 -17.15
C ALA A 24 4.27 31.62 -17.31
N PHE A 25 3.00 31.59 -16.93
CA PHE A 25 2.04 30.65 -17.48
C PHE A 25 1.03 31.43 -18.33
N GLN A 26 1.47 31.76 -19.55
CA GLN A 26 0.63 32.32 -20.59
C GLN A 26 -0.04 31.16 -21.32
N PHE A 27 -1.16 30.69 -20.76
CA PHE A 27 -2.05 29.79 -21.47
C PHE A 27 -3.13 30.63 -22.17
N VAL A 28 -2.97 30.73 -23.49
CA VAL A 28 -3.98 31.24 -24.42
C VAL A 28 -5.25 30.43 -24.22
N CYS A 29 -6.34 31.15 -24.04
CA CYS A 29 -7.65 30.62 -24.33
C CYS A 29 -8.35 31.81 -25.01
N ALA A 30 -8.99 31.59 -26.18
CA ALA A 30 -10.00 32.44 -26.85
C ALA A 30 -11.42 31.81 -26.74
N ASP A 31 -12.44 32.63 -26.47
CA ASP A 31 -13.89 32.38 -26.34
C ASP A 31 -14.55 31.72 -25.10
N PHE A 32 -15.53 32.48 -24.58
CA PHE A 32 -16.74 32.27 -23.76
C PHE A 32 -17.24 30.82 -23.50
N THR A 33 -16.35 29.90 -23.13
CA THR A 33 -16.67 28.49 -22.77
C THR A 33 -16.20 28.19 -21.35
N LEU A 34 -16.50 29.07 -20.40
CA LEU A 34 -16.16 28.87 -18.98
C LEU A 34 -17.34 28.26 -18.17
N ALA A 35 -18.17 27.42 -18.82
CA ALA A 35 -19.18 26.61 -18.12
C ALA A 35 -18.79 25.13 -18.00
N LEU A 36 -17.71 24.66 -18.63
CA LEU A 36 -17.55 23.21 -18.88
C LEU A 36 -16.20 22.57 -18.53
N GLN A 37 -15.23 23.31 -17.98
CA GLN A 37 -13.94 22.72 -17.58
C GLN A 37 -13.59 22.77 -16.08
N LEU A 38 -14.54 23.11 -15.21
CA LEU A 38 -14.52 22.62 -13.83
C LEU A 38 -15.26 21.29 -13.78
N LYS A 39 -14.58 20.19 -14.13
CA LYS A 39 -15.12 18.81 -14.07
C LYS A 39 -15.56 18.36 -12.65
N SER A 40 -15.50 19.21 -11.63
CA SER A 40 -16.31 19.08 -10.43
C SER A 40 -16.44 20.40 -9.66
N VAL A 41 -17.63 20.99 -9.60
CA VAL A 41 -17.96 22.16 -8.75
C VAL A 41 -17.79 21.84 -7.26
N SER A 42 -17.91 20.58 -6.85
CA SER A 42 -17.57 20.17 -5.47
C SER A 42 -16.09 20.39 -5.12
N LYS A 43 -15.26 20.75 -6.09
CA LYS A 43 -13.84 21.05 -5.92
C LYS A 43 -13.52 22.53 -6.07
N SER A 44 -14.46 23.41 -6.45
CA SER A 44 -14.16 24.84 -6.62
C SER A 44 -13.88 25.53 -5.29
N ASP A 45 -14.64 25.22 -4.24
CA ASP A 45 -14.49 25.89 -2.95
C ASP A 45 -13.15 25.53 -2.30
N ASN A 46 -12.83 24.23 -2.24
CA ASN A 46 -11.52 23.75 -1.78
C ASN A 46 -10.37 24.29 -2.63
N VAL A 47 -10.55 24.46 -3.95
CA VAL A 47 -9.48 24.98 -4.82
C VAL A 47 -9.24 26.47 -4.56
N ILE A 48 -10.28 27.26 -4.28
CA ILE A 48 -10.14 28.68 -3.98
C ILE A 48 -9.50 28.89 -2.60
N GLU A 49 -9.90 28.10 -1.60
CA GLU A 49 -9.26 28.08 -0.28
C GLU A 49 -7.79 27.64 -0.40
N ASP A 50 -7.51 26.53 -1.08
CA ASP A 50 -6.15 26.02 -1.32
C ASP A 50 -5.25 27.04 -2.06
N LEU A 51 -5.82 27.84 -2.98
CA LEU A 51 -5.10 28.88 -3.71
C LEU A 51 -4.81 30.08 -2.82
N THR A 52 -5.79 30.48 -2.00
CA THR A 52 -5.66 31.60 -1.06
C THR A 52 -4.62 31.28 0.02
N GLU A 53 -4.63 30.06 0.57
CA GLU A 53 -3.63 29.58 1.53
C GLU A 53 -2.20 29.59 0.96
N LYS A 54 -2.06 29.39 -0.36
CA LYS A 54 -0.77 29.41 -1.06
C LYS A 54 -0.39 30.80 -1.59
N GLY A 55 -1.19 31.84 -1.32
CA GLY A 55 -0.96 33.20 -1.79
C GLY A 55 -1.10 33.37 -3.32
N ALA A 56 -1.88 32.51 -3.98
CA ALA A 56 -2.12 32.54 -5.41
C ALA A 56 -3.51 33.10 -5.72
N HIS A 57 -3.63 33.87 -6.80
CA HIS A 57 -4.89 34.47 -7.24
C HIS A 57 -5.29 33.99 -8.63
N PHE A 58 -6.59 33.94 -8.88
CA PHE A 58 -7.17 33.60 -10.17
C PHE A 58 -7.61 34.87 -10.90
N ARG A 59 -7.09 35.05 -12.11
CA ARG A 59 -7.52 36.11 -13.03
C ARG A 59 -7.91 35.49 -14.35
N SER A 60 -9.18 35.63 -14.75
CA SER A 60 -9.60 35.25 -16.09
C SER A 60 -9.03 36.24 -17.10
N LEU A 61 -8.56 35.73 -18.23
CA LEU A 61 -8.02 36.54 -19.33
C LEU A 61 -9.13 37.14 -20.20
N ARG A 62 -10.36 36.61 -20.11
CA ARG A 62 -11.49 37.02 -20.96
C ARG A 62 -12.69 37.53 -20.17
N ASP A 63 -12.88 37.00 -18.98
CA ASP A 63 -13.95 37.43 -18.10
C ASP A 63 -13.39 38.44 -17.10
N PRO A 64 -14.16 39.44 -16.65
CA PRO A 64 -13.73 40.41 -15.64
C PRO A 64 -13.70 39.79 -14.23
N ILE A 65 -13.22 38.55 -14.10
CA ILE A 65 -13.11 37.84 -12.83
C ILE A 65 -11.65 37.89 -12.40
N ASP A 66 -11.39 38.74 -11.41
CA ASP A 66 -10.09 38.87 -10.78
C ASP A 66 -10.22 38.71 -9.26
N THR A 67 -9.78 37.56 -8.73
CA THR A 67 -9.87 37.25 -7.30
C THR A 67 -8.83 37.99 -6.46
N THR A 68 -8.02 38.87 -7.04
CA THR A 68 -7.23 39.85 -6.28
C THR A 68 -8.11 40.98 -5.73
N THR A 69 -9.29 41.20 -6.31
CA THR A 69 -10.24 42.23 -5.90
C THR A 69 -11.39 41.63 -5.07
N PRO A 70 -11.92 42.36 -4.07
CA PRO A 70 -13.11 41.92 -3.34
C PRO A 70 -14.32 41.67 -4.25
N GLN A 71 -14.47 42.46 -5.32
CA GLN A 71 -15.55 42.34 -6.29
C GLN A 71 -15.44 41.07 -7.15
N GLY A 72 -14.24 40.72 -7.63
CA GLY A 72 -14.02 39.49 -8.38
C GLY A 72 -14.14 38.24 -7.50
N MET A 73 -13.72 38.33 -6.23
CA MET A 73 -13.92 37.26 -5.24
C MET A 73 -15.41 37.00 -4.98
N PHE A 74 -16.21 38.06 -4.76
CA PHE A 74 -17.66 37.94 -4.60
C PHE A 74 -18.32 37.33 -5.85
N SER A 75 -17.95 37.81 -7.03
CA SER A 75 -18.50 37.31 -8.31
C SER A 75 -18.21 35.82 -8.49
N LEU A 76 -17.01 35.37 -8.11
CA LEU A 76 -16.62 33.96 -8.15
C LEU A 76 -17.43 33.11 -7.16
N GLN A 77 -17.66 33.59 -5.93
CA GLN A 77 -18.47 32.89 -4.94
C GLN A 77 -19.93 32.72 -5.40
N VAL A 78 -20.52 33.76 -5.99
CA VAL A 78 -21.87 33.71 -6.56
C VAL A 78 -21.94 32.67 -7.69
N LEU A 79 -20.95 32.67 -8.60
CA LEU A 79 -20.88 31.67 -9.67
C LEU A 79 -20.73 30.24 -9.12
N GLY A 80 -19.93 30.06 -8.07
CA GLY A 80 -19.80 28.78 -7.35
C GLY A 80 -21.15 28.31 -6.79
N ALA A 81 -21.87 29.19 -6.11
CA ALA A 81 -23.19 28.90 -5.55
C ALA A 81 -24.23 28.56 -6.63
N VAL A 82 -24.24 29.27 -7.77
CA VAL A 82 -25.11 28.96 -8.92
C VAL A 82 -24.78 27.58 -9.49
N ALA A 83 -23.50 27.27 -9.67
CA ALA A 83 -23.09 25.97 -10.20
C ALA A 83 -23.43 24.79 -9.25
N GLN A 84 -23.43 25.02 -7.93
CA GLN A 84 -23.91 24.06 -6.95
C GLN A 84 -25.43 23.86 -7.03
N LEU A 85 -26.19 24.96 -7.17
CA LEU A 85 -27.64 24.91 -7.37
C LEU A 85 -28.01 24.12 -8.63
N GLU A 86 -27.37 24.38 -9.77
CA GLU A 86 -27.60 23.64 -11.01
C GLU A 86 -27.35 22.14 -10.85
N ARG A 87 -26.25 21.76 -10.16
CA ARG A 87 -25.95 20.36 -9.86
C ARG A 87 -27.02 19.72 -8.98
N ALA A 88 -27.51 20.44 -7.97
CA ALA A 88 -28.60 19.97 -7.12
C ALA A 88 -29.87 19.75 -7.94
N LEU A 89 -30.25 20.70 -8.80
CA LEU A 89 -31.43 20.60 -9.67
C LEU A 89 -31.32 19.44 -10.67
N ILE A 90 -30.16 19.22 -11.29
CA ILE A 90 -29.92 18.07 -12.17
C ILE A 90 -30.08 16.76 -11.39
N SER A 91 -29.54 16.69 -10.17
CA SER A 91 -29.67 15.53 -9.29
C SER A 91 -31.13 15.25 -8.94
N GLU A 92 -31.89 16.28 -8.56
CA GLU A 92 -33.32 16.18 -8.28
C GLU A 92 -34.11 15.70 -9.50
N ARG A 93 -33.89 16.30 -10.68
CA ARG A 93 -34.55 15.88 -11.92
C ARG A 93 -34.22 14.44 -12.28
N THR A 94 -32.96 14.03 -12.10
CA THR A 94 -32.53 12.65 -12.35
C THR A 94 -33.21 11.67 -11.40
N LYS A 95 -33.26 12.00 -10.10
CA LYS A 95 -33.95 11.18 -9.09
C LYS A 95 -35.45 11.09 -9.38
N ALA A 96 -36.09 12.18 -9.74
CA ALA A 96 -37.49 12.21 -10.14
C ALA A 96 -37.74 11.34 -11.38
N GLY A 97 -36.88 11.43 -12.40
CA GLY A 97 -36.93 10.58 -13.60
C GLY A 97 -36.76 9.10 -13.28
N ILE A 98 -35.81 8.74 -12.41
CA ILE A 98 -35.61 7.36 -11.94
C ILE A 98 -36.83 6.87 -11.15
N LYS A 99 -37.41 7.70 -10.28
CA LYS A 99 -38.63 7.36 -9.52
C LYS A 99 -39.82 7.10 -10.45
N ALA A 100 -40.02 7.97 -11.45
CA ALA A 100 -41.06 7.79 -12.46
C ALA A 100 -40.85 6.54 -13.31
N ALA A 101 -39.61 6.26 -13.74
CA ALA A 101 -39.27 5.05 -14.48
C ALA A 101 -39.52 3.78 -13.65
N LYS A 102 -39.15 3.79 -12.35
CA LYS A 102 -39.44 2.70 -11.42
C LYS A 102 -40.95 2.50 -11.23
N ALA A 103 -41.72 3.58 -11.10
CA ALA A 103 -43.20 3.51 -11.00
C ALA A 103 -43.84 2.91 -12.26
N LYS A 104 -43.25 3.13 -13.43
CA LYS A 104 -43.63 2.49 -14.71
C LYS A 104 -43.10 1.05 -14.85
N GLY A 105 -42.53 0.47 -13.80
CA GLY A 105 -41.99 -0.91 -13.82
C GLY A 105 -40.64 -1.07 -14.52
N ARG A 106 -39.98 0.01 -14.95
CA ARG A 106 -38.66 -0.07 -15.59
C ARG A 106 -37.59 -0.35 -14.54
N LEU A 107 -36.92 -1.49 -14.67
CA LEU A 107 -35.82 -1.88 -13.80
C LEU A 107 -34.50 -1.24 -14.28
N SER A 108 -33.79 -0.62 -13.36
CA SER A 108 -32.47 -0.03 -13.60
C SER A 108 -31.36 -1.10 -13.57
N GLY A 109 -30.34 -0.95 -14.40
CA GLY A 109 -29.17 -1.84 -14.46
C GLY A 109 -29.13 -2.71 -15.72
N ASN A 110 -28.05 -3.49 -15.87
CA ASN A 110 -27.89 -4.40 -17.01
C ASN A 110 -28.83 -5.62 -16.85
N PRO A 111 -29.79 -5.85 -17.78
CA PRO A 111 -30.71 -6.99 -17.70
C PRO A 111 -30.00 -8.34 -17.58
N GLY A 112 -28.87 -8.53 -18.28
CA GLY A 112 -28.13 -9.80 -18.26
C GLY A 112 -27.47 -10.12 -16.92
N ILE A 113 -27.12 -9.11 -16.11
CA ILE A 113 -26.63 -9.32 -14.74
C ILE A 113 -27.80 -9.65 -13.80
N ARG A 114 -28.93 -8.95 -13.97
CA ARG A 114 -30.13 -9.15 -13.15
C ARG A 114 -30.73 -10.55 -13.33
N GLU A 115 -30.76 -11.02 -14.56
CA GLU A 115 -31.22 -12.36 -14.93
C GLU A 115 -30.17 -13.45 -14.62
N ARG A 116 -29.02 -13.08 -14.01
CA ARG A 116 -27.90 -13.97 -13.68
C ARG A 116 -27.48 -14.84 -14.87
N ARG A 117 -27.51 -14.28 -16.08
CA ARG A 117 -27.14 -15.03 -17.27
C ARG A 117 -25.69 -15.48 -17.16
N PRO A 118 -25.39 -16.78 -17.35
CA PRO A 118 -24.08 -17.33 -17.06
C PRO A 118 -22.99 -16.66 -17.90
N GLU A 119 -23.26 -16.32 -19.16
CA GLU A 119 -22.32 -15.64 -20.04
C GLU A 119 -21.95 -14.23 -19.55
N MET A 120 -22.91 -13.50 -18.98
CA MET A 120 -22.67 -12.14 -18.47
C MET A 120 -21.92 -12.15 -17.14
N LEU A 121 -22.23 -13.10 -16.26
CA LEU A 121 -21.48 -13.32 -15.02
C LEU A 121 -20.04 -13.75 -15.32
N ALA A 122 -19.83 -14.63 -16.30
CA ALA A 122 -18.51 -15.03 -16.76
C ALA A 122 -17.71 -13.83 -17.31
N LYS A 123 -18.31 -13.00 -18.16
CA LYS A 123 -17.69 -11.77 -18.67
C LYS A 123 -17.32 -10.79 -17.54
N MET A 124 -18.22 -10.58 -16.58
CA MET A 124 -17.97 -9.67 -15.46
C MET A 124 -16.83 -10.17 -14.56
N THR A 125 -16.82 -11.46 -14.23
CA THR A 125 -15.75 -12.07 -13.43
C THR A 125 -14.40 -12.06 -14.17
N ALA A 126 -14.39 -12.29 -15.49
CA ALA A 126 -13.20 -12.17 -16.31
C ALA A 126 -12.66 -10.73 -16.32
N ALA A 127 -13.53 -9.73 -16.51
CA ALA A 127 -13.15 -8.32 -16.45
C ALA A 127 -12.58 -7.92 -15.08
N GLN A 128 -13.18 -8.41 -13.99
CA GLN A 128 -12.68 -8.17 -12.63
C GLN A 128 -11.30 -8.82 -12.40
N LYS A 129 -11.09 -10.05 -12.91
CA LYS A 129 -9.79 -10.74 -12.82
C LYS A 129 -8.72 -10.01 -13.61
N ALA A 130 -9.00 -9.56 -14.83
CA ALA A 130 -8.07 -8.78 -15.65
C ALA A 130 -7.68 -7.48 -14.94
N ALA A 131 -8.66 -6.68 -14.51
CA ALA A 131 -8.40 -5.43 -13.79
C ALA A 131 -7.65 -5.64 -12.46
N TYR A 132 -7.86 -6.78 -11.79
CA TYR A 132 -7.05 -7.16 -10.63
C TYR A 132 -5.60 -7.47 -11.03
N GLY A 133 -5.42 -8.26 -12.09
CA GLY A 133 -4.11 -8.61 -12.65
C GLY A 133 -3.29 -7.38 -13.03
N ASP A 134 -3.88 -6.43 -13.74
CA ASP A 134 -3.20 -5.20 -14.17
C ASP A 134 -2.65 -4.41 -12.99
N ARG A 135 -3.43 -4.27 -11.91
CA ARG A 135 -2.99 -3.60 -10.67
C ARG A 135 -1.86 -4.35 -9.97
N VAL A 136 -1.92 -5.68 -9.96
CA VAL A 136 -0.89 -6.52 -9.35
C VAL A 136 0.41 -6.40 -10.15
N GLN A 137 0.36 -6.52 -11.48
CA GLN A 137 1.54 -6.38 -12.35
C GLN A 137 2.17 -4.99 -12.25
N ALA A 138 1.36 -3.93 -12.22
CA ALA A 138 1.85 -2.55 -12.14
C ALA A 138 2.76 -2.28 -10.93
N THR A 139 2.55 -3.01 -9.83
CA THR A 139 3.33 -2.88 -8.60
C THR A 139 4.29 -4.04 -8.36
N ALA A 140 4.21 -5.13 -9.14
CA ALA A 140 4.92 -6.37 -8.89
C ALA A 140 6.44 -6.18 -8.81
N SER A 141 7.01 -5.34 -9.67
CA SER A 141 8.45 -5.05 -9.69
C SER A 141 8.99 -4.51 -8.36
N GLN A 142 8.14 -3.86 -7.56
CA GLN A 142 8.53 -3.19 -6.31
C GLN A 142 8.61 -4.15 -5.13
N TRP A 143 7.73 -5.16 -5.07
CA TRP A 143 7.61 -6.07 -3.91
C TRP A 143 7.98 -7.53 -4.21
N LEU A 144 7.83 -8.00 -5.45
CA LEU A 144 8.09 -9.40 -5.83
C LEU A 144 9.53 -9.87 -5.56
N PRO A 145 10.59 -9.05 -5.78
CA PRO A 145 11.96 -9.47 -5.44
C PRO A 145 12.12 -9.81 -3.95
N THR A 146 11.43 -9.07 -3.07
CA THR A 146 11.44 -9.34 -1.62
C THR A 146 10.80 -10.69 -1.32
N VAL A 147 9.67 -10.99 -1.95
CA VAL A 147 8.97 -12.27 -1.81
C VAL A 147 9.84 -13.42 -2.30
N ARG A 148 10.49 -13.28 -3.47
CA ARG A 148 11.40 -14.28 -4.05
C ARG A 148 12.57 -14.62 -3.13
N ARG A 149 13.09 -13.63 -2.38
CA ARG A 149 14.19 -13.84 -1.43
C ARG A 149 13.77 -14.55 -0.15
N MET A 150 12.54 -14.33 0.31
CA MET A 150 12.08 -14.85 1.60
C MET A 150 11.33 -16.18 1.50
N ARG A 151 10.65 -16.43 0.38
CA ARG A 151 9.87 -17.65 0.15
C ARG A 151 10.75 -18.68 -0.56
N PRO A 152 10.66 -19.97 -0.19
CA PRO A 152 9.66 -20.58 0.69
C PRO A 152 10.00 -20.57 2.20
N ASP A 153 11.19 -20.14 2.61
CA ASP A 153 11.70 -20.31 3.97
C ASP A 153 10.91 -19.58 5.05
N HIS A 154 10.27 -18.45 4.71
CA HIS A 154 9.50 -17.60 5.63
C HIS A 154 7.99 -17.72 5.37
N ASN A 155 7.19 -17.63 6.44
CA ASN A 155 5.73 -17.62 6.31
C ASN A 155 5.23 -16.31 5.65
N TRP A 156 3.96 -16.27 5.26
CA TRP A 156 3.39 -15.09 4.59
C TRP A 156 3.26 -13.87 5.51
N ASP A 157 3.10 -14.07 6.83
CA ASP A 157 3.04 -13.01 7.84
C ASP A 157 4.35 -12.24 7.95
N ASP A 158 5.48 -12.94 7.97
CA ASP A 158 6.82 -12.36 8.05
C ASP A 158 7.14 -11.58 6.79
N VAL A 159 6.76 -12.13 5.62
CA VAL A 159 6.93 -11.43 4.33
C VAL A 159 6.06 -10.18 4.28
N ALA A 160 4.80 -10.27 4.68
CA ALA A 160 3.89 -9.12 4.76
C ALA A 160 4.41 -8.04 5.73
N ARG A 161 4.96 -8.44 6.88
CA ARG A 161 5.57 -7.52 7.86
C ARG A 161 6.76 -6.77 7.27
N VAL A 162 7.66 -7.47 6.58
CA VAL A 162 8.82 -6.84 5.92
C VAL A 162 8.39 -5.89 4.80
N LEU A 163 7.37 -6.26 4.01
CA LEU A 163 6.82 -5.37 2.99
C LEU A 163 6.18 -4.12 3.59
N LYS A 164 5.48 -4.26 4.72
CA LYS A 164 4.90 -3.13 5.46
C LYS A 164 5.96 -2.14 5.93
N GLN A 165 7.10 -2.64 6.44
CA GLN A 165 8.23 -1.79 6.82
C GLN A 165 8.85 -1.04 5.62
N ARG A 166 8.68 -1.54 4.40
CA ARG A 166 9.12 -0.90 3.15
C ARG A 166 8.07 0.01 2.52
N GLY A 167 6.96 0.27 3.22
CA GLY A 167 5.86 1.12 2.74
C GLY A 167 4.80 0.41 1.90
N PHE A 168 4.84 -0.92 1.78
CA PHE A 168 3.84 -1.69 1.06
C PHE A 168 2.86 -2.37 2.03
N ASP A 169 1.64 -1.86 2.10
CA ASP A 169 0.62 -2.41 3.00
C ASP A 169 -0.08 -3.64 2.41
N TRP A 170 0.59 -4.78 2.55
CA TRP A 170 0.07 -6.09 2.16
C TRP A 170 -0.43 -6.86 3.38
N THR A 171 -1.63 -7.43 3.30
CA THR A 171 -2.02 -8.53 4.20
C THR A 171 -1.48 -9.86 3.66
N PRO A 172 -1.21 -10.86 4.54
CA PRO A 172 -0.69 -12.16 4.12
C PRO A 172 -1.55 -12.83 3.04
N GLU A 173 -2.87 -12.78 3.18
CA GLU A 173 -3.84 -13.40 2.25
C GLU A 173 -3.87 -12.68 0.91
N ARG A 174 -3.82 -11.35 0.92
CA ARG A 174 -3.79 -10.53 -0.30
C ARG A 174 -2.51 -10.77 -1.08
N LEU A 175 -1.38 -10.84 -0.37
CA LEU A 175 -0.08 -11.12 -0.95
C LEU A 175 -0.03 -12.53 -1.54
N ARG A 176 -0.48 -13.54 -0.79
CA ARG A 176 -0.57 -14.93 -1.26
C ARG A 176 -1.45 -15.04 -2.50
N ARG A 177 -2.58 -14.33 -2.54
CA ARG A 177 -3.48 -14.30 -3.70
C ARG A 177 -2.81 -13.65 -4.92
N ALA A 178 -2.10 -12.54 -4.73
CA ALA A 178 -1.36 -11.86 -5.79
C ALA A 178 -0.26 -12.76 -6.36
N VAL A 179 0.53 -13.42 -5.50
CA VAL A 179 1.56 -14.36 -5.95
C VAL A 179 0.95 -15.57 -6.64
N LYS A 180 -0.18 -16.10 -6.15
CA LYS A 180 -0.89 -17.21 -6.82
C LYS A 180 -1.32 -16.82 -8.24
N TRP A 181 -1.78 -15.58 -8.43
CA TRP A 181 -2.13 -15.07 -9.75
C TRP A 181 -0.89 -14.92 -10.64
N LEU A 182 0.22 -14.38 -10.13
CA LEU A 182 1.47 -14.27 -10.89
C LEU A 182 2.05 -15.63 -11.31
N VAL A 183 1.85 -16.67 -10.49
CA VAL A 183 2.23 -18.04 -10.82
C VAL A 183 1.32 -18.62 -11.91
N SER A 184 0.00 -18.33 -11.90
CA SER A 184 -0.88 -18.76 -13.00
C SER A 184 -0.58 -18.06 -14.33
N GLU A 185 -0.08 -16.82 -14.28
CA GLU A 185 0.37 -16.06 -15.45
C GLU A 185 1.84 -16.34 -15.82
N HIS A 186 2.45 -17.39 -15.27
CA HIS A 186 3.84 -17.81 -15.55
C HIS A 186 4.92 -16.73 -15.29
N THR A 187 4.59 -15.68 -14.52
CA THR A 187 5.50 -14.57 -14.19
C THR A 187 6.30 -14.83 -12.92
N ALA A 188 5.84 -15.75 -12.07
CA ALA A 188 6.49 -16.12 -10.82
C ALA A 188 6.65 -17.64 -10.69
N ASP A 189 7.70 -18.08 -10.00
CA ASP A 189 7.95 -19.50 -9.77
C ASP A 189 6.93 -20.10 -8.78
N ARG A 190 6.43 -21.29 -9.11
CA ARG A 190 5.51 -22.08 -8.30
C ARG A 190 6.12 -22.49 -6.96
N THR A 191 7.45 -22.54 -6.85
CA THR A 191 8.15 -22.82 -5.58
C THR A 191 7.78 -21.84 -4.47
N LEU A 192 7.46 -20.58 -4.80
CA LEU A 192 7.07 -19.54 -3.83
C LEU A 192 5.79 -19.89 -3.05
N LEU A 193 4.92 -20.74 -3.62
CA LEU A 193 3.67 -21.17 -3.00
C LEU A 193 3.81 -22.42 -2.11
N ARG A 194 4.98 -23.05 -2.06
CA ARG A 194 5.22 -24.23 -1.21
C ARG A 194 4.95 -23.89 0.26
N LYS A 195 4.43 -24.85 1.03
CA LYS A 195 4.25 -24.66 2.47
C LYS A 195 5.62 -24.35 3.09
N SER A 196 5.71 -23.28 3.87
CA SER A 196 6.95 -23.00 4.59
C SER A 196 7.24 -24.10 5.59
N PRO A 197 8.51 -24.41 5.84
CA PRO A 197 8.86 -25.21 7.00
C PRO A 197 8.27 -24.54 8.25
N PRO A 198 7.68 -25.32 9.18
CA PRO A 198 7.21 -24.76 10.44
C PRO A 198 8.40 -24.10 11.13
N ARG A 199 8.32 -22.79 11.36
CA ARG A 199 9.18 -22.11 12.31
C ARG A 199 8.38 -21.90 13.56
N LEU A 200 8.80 -22.52 14.65
CA LEU A 200 8.26 -22.18 15.96
C LEU A 200 8.87 -20.81 16.32
N PRO A 201 8.08 -19.78 16.64
CA PRO A 201 8.60 -18.54 17.27
C PRO A 201 9.46 -18.85 18.50
N GLU A 202 9.19 -20.00 19.09
CA GLU A 202 9.91 -20.63 20.17
C GLU A 202 11.33 -21.04 19.79
N ASP A 203 11.65 -21.50 18.58
CA ASP A 203 13.00 -22.00 18.25
C ASP A 203 14.06 -20.89 18.24
N ARG A 204 13.70 -19.68 17.79
CA ARG A 204 14.59 -18.51 17.89
C ARG A 204 14.81 -18.12 19.36
N LEU A 205 13.74 -18.13 20.16
CA LEU A 205 13.82 -17.81 21.59
C LEU A 205 14.58 -18.89 22.37
N VAL A 206 14.39 -20.18 22.05
CA VAL A 206 15.12 -21.32 22.59
C VAL A 206 16.60 -21.19 22.25
N THR A 207 16.94 -20.87 20.99
CA THR A 207 18.33 -20.68 20.56
C THR A 207 18.98 -19.47 21.23
N LEU A 208 18.26 -18.35 21.34
CA LEU A 208 18.76 -17.14 22.00
C LEU A 208 18.97 -17.36 23.50
N VAL A 209 17.99 -17.94 24.18
CA VAL A 209 18.07 -18.26 25.62
C VAL A 209 19.17 -19.29 25.88
N ALA A 210 19.31 -20.30 25.01
CA ALA A 210 20.41 -21.25 25.09
C ALA A 210 21.77 -20.57 24.93
N GLY A 211 21.93 -19.65 23.97
CA GLY A 211 23.16 -18.89 23.79
C GLY A 211 23.51 -18.01 25.00
N ILE A 212 22.51 -17.33 25.59
CA ILE A 212 22.70 -16.51 26.80
C ILE A 212 23.12 -17.39 27.98
N HIS A 213 22.46 -18.54 28.17
CA HIS A 213 22.73 -19.47 29.27
C HIS A 213 24.09 -20.16 29.14
N VAL A 214 24.47 -20.61 27.94
CA VAL A 214 25.77 -21.24 27.68
C VAL A 214 26.92 -20.24 27.86
N SER A 215 26.72 -18.98 27.46
CA SER A 215 27.75 -17.93 27.61
C SER A 215 27.90 -17.47 29.06
N ASN A 216 26.86 -17.61 29.88
CA ASN A 216 26.84 -17.16 31.28
C ASN A 216 26.09 -18.17 32.17
N PRO A 217 26.72 -19.32 32.51
CA PRO A 217 26.05 -20.39 33.24
C PRO A 217 25.69 -20.02 34.68
N THR A 218 26.27 -18.95 35.22
CA THR A 218 26.01 -18.44 36.58
C THR A 218 24.81 -17.50 36.67
N LEU A 219 24.23 -17.05 35.54
CA LEU A 219 23.07 -16.15 35.55
C LEU A 219 21.82 -16.87 36.05
N THR A 220 21.09 -16.20 36.93
CA THR A 220 19.79 -16.68 37.39
C THR A 220 18.73 -16.54 36.29
N LEU A 221 17.67 -17.35 36.38
CA LEU A 221 16.54 -17.31 35.43
C LEU A 221 15.86 -15.93 35.38
N ARG A 222 15.88 -15.17 36.49
CA ARG A 222 15.35 -13.81 36.57
C ARG A 222 16.22 -12.83 35.78
N GLU A 223 17.54 -12.96 35.88
CA GLU A 223 18.47 -12.08 35.17
C GLU A 223 18.43 -12.31 33.66
N ILE A 224 18.30 -13.57 33.23
CA ILE A 224 18.08 -13.92 31.82
C ILE A 224 16.77 -13.31 31.31
N ALA A 225 15.68 -13.36 32.11
CA ALA A 225 14.41 -12.71 31.77
C ALA A 225 14.58 -11.19 31.59
N THR A 226 15.24 -10.50 32.53
CA THR A 226 15.52 -9.06 32.43
C THR A 226 16.44 -8.72 31.26
N GLN A 227 17.35 -9.62 30.88
CA GLN A 227 18.18 -9.45 29.69
C GLN A 227 17.36 -9.55 28.39
N LEU A 228 16.43 -10.49 28.29
CA LEU A 228 15.51 -10.60 27.14
C LEU A 228 14.61 -9.37 27.00
N GLU A 229 14.15 -8.80 28.12
CA GLU A 229 13.39 -7.55 28.14
C GLU A 229 14.23 -6.37 27.63
N ARG A 230 15.50 -6.26 28.05
CA ARG A 230 16.43 -5.24 27.55
C ARG A 230 16.71 -5.39 26.05
N LEU A 231 16.74 -6.62 25.55
CA LEU A 231 16.85 -6.92 24.12
C LEU A 231 15.54 -6.67 23.34
N HIS A 232 14.48 -6.20 24.00
CA HIS A 232 13.16 -5.94 23.43
C HIS A 232 12.50 -7.19 22.81
N GLU A 233 12.88 -8.38 23.27
CA GLU A 233 12.31 -9.65 22.80
C GLU A 233 10.95 -9.90 23.46
N ARG A 234 9.96 -10.29 22.65
CA ARG A 234 8.60 -10.60 23.13
C ARG A 234 8.54 -12.04 23.63
N THR A 235 7.72 -12.28 24.64
CA THR A 235 7.46 -13.66 25.10
C THR A 235 6.82 -14.51 24.01
N PRO A 236 6.85 -15.85 24.11
CA PRO A 236 6.18 -16.73 23.14
C PRO A 236 4.69 -16.42 22.93
N ARG A 237 4.04 -15.79 23.92
CA ARG A 237 2.63 -15.35 23.86
C ARG A 237 2.46 -13.86 23.50
N GLY A 238 3.52 -13.17 23.12
CA GLY A 238 3.50 -11.77 22.65
C GLY A 238 3.57 -10.69 23.72
N GLY A 239 3.76 -11.06 24.99
CA GLY A 239 3.91 -10.11 26.11
C GLY A 239 5.28 -9.43 26.13
N SER A 240 5.39 -8.28 26.79
CA SER A 240 6.66 -7.57 27.04
C SER A 240 7.39 -8.02 28.31
N LYS A 241 6.68 -8.58 29.29
CA LYS A 241 7.24 -9.02 30.57
C LYS A 241 7.56 -10.51 30.54
N TRP A 242 8.77 -10.88 30.95
CA TRP A 242 9.24 -12.25 31.00
C TRP A 242 9.13 -12.84 32.40
N SER A 243 8.54 -14.04 32.50
CA SER A 243 8.52 -14.79 33.76
C SER A 243 9.73 -15.74 33.83
N PRO A 244 10.33 -15.95 35.02
CA PRO A 244 11.44 -16.90 35.18
C PRO A 244 11.07 -18.32 34.77
N SER A 245 9.81 -18.72 34.99
CA SER A 245 9.27 -20.01 34.56
C SER A 245 9.24 -20.17 33.04
N SER A 246 8.96 -19.07 32.30
CA SER A 246 9.01 -19.08 30.84
C SER A 246 10.44 -19.27 30.33
N VAL A 247 11.43 -18.64 30.98
CA VAL A 247 12.86 -18.82 30.63
C VAL A 247 13.31 -20.25 30.94
N LYS A 248 12.94 -20.79 32.11
CA LYS A 248 13.21 -22.18 32.49
C LYS A 248 12.67 -23.17 31.44
N ASN A 249 11.41 -23.00 31.03
CA ASN A 249 10.79 -23.86 30.03
C ASN A 249 11.55 -23.86 28.68
N LEU A 250 12.14 -22.72 28.30
CA LEU A 250 12.95 -22.60 27.09
C LEU A 250 14.32 -23.28 27.26
N ILE A 251 14.95 -23.19 28.42
CA ILE A 251 16.20 -23.90 28.73
C ILE A 251 15.97 -25.42 28.77
N ASP A 252 14.92 -25.88 29.44
CA ASP A 252 14.54 -27.30 29.50
C ASP A 252 14.25 -27.86 28.10
N ARG A 253 13.63 -27.05 27.23
CA ARG A 253 13.42 -27.42 25.83
C ARG A 253 14.73 -27.41 25.04
N ALA A 254 15.61 -26.43 25.24
CA ALA A 254 16.93 -26.39 24.61
C ALA A 254 17.77 -27.63 24.95
N ARG A 255 17.67 -28.12 26.19
CA ARG A 255 18.27 -29.40 26.62
C ARG A 255 17.66 -30.59 25.87
N ARG A 256 16.33 -30.68 25.76
CA ARG A 256 15.64 -31.74 24.99
C ARG A 256 15.99 -31.72 23.50
N SER A 257 16.25 -30.54 22.93
CA SER A 257 16.64 -30.39 21.53
C SER A 257 18.16 -30.50 21.29
N GLY A 258 18.94 -30.81 22.33
CA GLY A 258 20.40 -30.99 22.23
C GLY A 258 21.22 -29.71 22.01
N LEU A 259 20.64 -28.53 22.27
CA LEU A 259 21.32 -27.23 22.11
C LEU A 259 22.17 -26.84 23.32
N ILE A 260 21.92 -27.45 24.48
CA ILE A 260 22.68 -27.28 25.71
C ILE A 260 23.03 -28.68 26.20
N ALA A 261 24.29 -28.93 26.55
CA ALA A 261 24.69 -30.19 27.16
C ALA A 261 23.88 -30.40 28.45
N GLY A 262 23.23 -31.56 28.58
CA GLY A 262 22.60 -31.94 29.83
C GLY A 262 23.68 -32.14 30.88
N ASP A 263 23.53 -31.48 32.03
CA ASP A 263 24.37 -31.77 33.20
C ASP A 263 24.32 -33.28 33.48
N GLY A 264 25.48 -33.92 33.54
CA GLY A 264 25.69 -35.33 33.24
C GLY A 264 24.71 -36.34 33.84
N ASN A 265 24.20 -37.22 32.98
CA ASN A 265 24.08 -38.63 33.32
C ASN A 265 25.13 -39.36 32.47
N ALA A 266 26.23 -39.77 33.09
CA ALA A 266 27.22 -40.62 32.44
C ALA A 266 26.53 -41.90 31.96
N PRO A 267 26.84 -42.43 30.76
CA PRO A 267 26.43 -43.78 30.44
C PRO A 267 27.04 -44.70 31.49
N THR A 268 26.21 -45.38 32.28
CA THR A 268 26.64 -46.52 33.08
C THR A 268 27.31 -47.48 32.11
N ALA A 269 28.64 -47.56 32.20
CA ALA A 269 29.43 -48.56 31.51
C ALA A 269 28.81 -49.92 31.86
N GLY A 270 28.18 -50.53 30.85
CA GLY A 270 27.75 -51.91 30.91
C GLY A 270 28.99 -52.75 31.16
N VAL A 271 29.09 -53.24 32.39
CA VAL A 271 30.00 -54.29 32.80
C VAL A 271 29.69 -55.51 31.92
N ALA A 272 30.55 -55.79 30.95
CA ALA A 272 30.62 -57.10 30.33
C ALA A 272 31.31 -58.04 31.32
N GLN A 273 30.53 -58.86 32.01
CA GLN A 273 31.02 -60.05 32.69
C GLN A 273 30.92 -61.24 31.72
N GLY A 274 32.04 -61.96 31.61
CA GLY A 274 32.15 -63.43 31.57
C GLY A 274 31.32 -64.19 30.56
#